data_AF-A0A843LCL4-F1
#
_entry.id   AF-A0A843LCL4-F1
#
_cell.length_a   1.000
_cell.length_b   1.000
_cell.length_c   1.000
_cell.angle_alpha   90.00
_cell.angle_beta   90.00
_cell.angle_gamma   90.00
#
_symmetry.space_group_name_H-M   'P 1'
#
loop_
_entity.id
_entity.type
_entity.pdbx_description
1 polymer ?
#
loop_
_entity_poly.entity_id
_entity_poly.type
_entity_poly.pdbx_seq_one_letter_code
_entity_poly.pdbx_strand_id
1 'polypeptide(L)'
;MARRITIPVRSLGSEVGTPTIPEVAEWLREMRGVEADLTTYRLSRSFAAQESVAVPAAGGMFYGERLSGAFTGMVDGVLVDEPGIDPSALVADARYVVARRKDAWFALPAPHALGLRDAYIEDEEEFAGVIVAGYARLAREMRDQGVRGHVLVADQADEAELER
;
A
#
# COMPACT_ATOMS: atom_id res chain seq x y z
N MET A 1 -4.57 19.38 -40.10
CA MET A 1 -4.58 19.37 -38.61
C MET A 1 -3.88 18.10 -38.15
N ALA A 2 -2.79 18.22 -37.37
CA ALA A 2 -2.09 17.06 -36.86
C ALA A 2 -2.94 16.32 -35.81
N ARG A 3 -2.97 14.99 -35.86
CA ARG A 3 -3.68 14.15 -34.88
C ARG A 3 -3.01 14.32 -33.52
N ARG A 4 -3.75 14.79 -32.52
CA ARG A 4 -3.23 14.95 -31.15
C ARG A 4 -3.10 13.56 -30.53
N ILE A 5 -1.85 13.11 -30.33
CA ILE A 5 -1.55 11.83 -29.69
C ILE A 5 -1.59 12.04 -28.17
N THR A 6 -2.48 11.34 -27.49
CA THR A 6 -2.51 11.31 -26.02
C THR A 6 -1.56 10.22 -25.54
N ILE A 7 -0.49 10.60 -24.85
CA ILE A 7 0.43 9.66 -24.21
C ILE A 7 -0.12 9.37 -22.80
N PRO A 8 -0.46 8.11 -22.46
CA PRO A 8 -0.99 7.79 -21.14
C PRO A 8 0.08 8.01 -20.08
N VAL A 9 -0.22 8.86 -19.10
CA VAL A 9 0.64 9.10 -17.94
C VAL A 9 0.28 8.10 -16.84
N ARG A 10 1.31 7.50 -16.25
CA ARG A 10 1.19 6.59 -15.12
C ARG A 10 1.89 7.19 -13.92
N SER A 11 1.22 7.15 -12.78
CA SER A 11 1.79 7.61 -11.51
C SER A 11 2.56 6.49 -10.82
N LEU A 12 3.56 6.89 -10.03
CA LEU A 12 4.30 6.00 -9.13
C LEU A 12 3.81 6.09 -7.68
N GLY A 13 2.75 6.85 -7.43
CA GLY A 13 2.26 7.19 -6.10
C GLY A 13 2.25 8.69 -5.88
N SER A 14 1.63 9.13 -4.79
CA SER A 14 1.72 10.52 -4.35
C SER A 14 1.81 10.53 -2.84
N GLU A 15 2.97 10.96 -2.34
CA GLU A 15 3.12 11.22 -0.92
C GLU A 15 2.20 12.35 -0.49
N VAL A 16 1.59 12.16 0.67
CA VAL A 16 0.72 13.15 1.28
C VAL A 16 1.19 13.42 2.69
N GLY A 17 1.18 14.70 3.06
CA GLY A 17 1.54 15.11 4.40
C GLY A 17 0.55 14.62 5.46
N THR A 18 0.91 14.84 6.71
CA THR A 18 -0.02 14.65 7.83
C THR A 18 -1.11 15.72 7.75
N PRO A 19 -2.40 15.31 7.79
CA PRO A 19 -3.49 16.27 7.72
C PRO A 19 -3.63 17.06 9.02
N THR A 20 -4.22 18.25 8.88
CA THR A 20 -4.72 19.03 10.00
C THR A 20 -6.06 18.49 10.50
N ILE A 21 -6.38 18.76 11.77
CA ILE A 21 -7.66 18.37 12.37
C ILE A 21 -8.87 18.86 11.55
N PRO A 22 -8.92 20.13 11.08
CA PRO A 22 -10.04 20.60 10.26
C PRO A 22 -10.22 19.80 8.96
N GLU A 23 -9.13 19.44 8.27
CA GLU A 23 -9.20 18.68 7.02
C GLU A 23 -9.77 17.27 7.23
N VAL A 24 -9.37 16.61 8.33
CA VAL A 24 -9.93 15.29 8.69
C VAL A 24 -11.39 15.41 9.09
N ALA A 25 -11.73 16.43 9.90
CA ALA A 25 -13.10 16.63 10.36
C ALA A 25 -14.07 16.93 9.22
N GLU A 26 -13.63 17.65 8.18
CA GLU A 26 -14.41 17.87 6.98
C GLU A 26 -14.59 16.58 6.18
N TRP A 27 -13.51 15.86 5.91
CA TRP A 27 -13.55 14.59 5.16
C TRP A 27 -14.41 13.52 5.85
N LEU A 28 -14.35 13.41 7.19
CA LEU A 28 -15.17 12.45 7.94
C LEU A 28 -16.67 12.65 7.75
N ARG A 29 -17.13 13.88 7.41
CA ARG A 29 -18.55 14.12 7.12
C ARG A 29 -19.01 13.41 5.85
N GLU A 30 -18.10 13.15 4.92
CA GLU A 30 -18.33 12.44 3.66
C GLU A 30 -18.25 10.92 3.82
N MET A 31 -17.64 10.44 4.91
CA MET A 31 -17.35 9.03 5.18
C MET A 31 -18.45 8.29 5.97
N ARG A 32 -19.70 8.75 5.92
CA ARG A 32 -20.79 8.16 6.72
C ARG A 32 -21.02 6.68 6.39
N GLY A 33 -20.96 5.83 7.41
CA GLY A 33 -21.19 4.39 7.28
C GLY A 33 -20.03 3.60 6.69
N VAL A 34 -18.86 4.23 6.54
CA VAL A 34 -17.63 3.59 6.08
C VAL A 34 -16.61 3.68 7.21
N GLU A 35 -16.05 2.54 7.60
CA GLU A 35 -14.91 2.51 8.52
C GLU A 35 -13.70 3.12 7.80
N ALA A 36 -13.11 4.13 8.41
CA ALA A 36 -12.03 4.88 7.80
C ALA A 36 -11.13 5.48 8.89
N ASP A 37 -9.84 5.47 8.62
CA ASP A 37 -8.83 6.05 9.50
C ASP A 37 -7.93 7.03 8.77
N LEU A 38 -6.85 7.46 9.42
CA LEU A 38 -5.90 8.41 8.85
C LEU A 38 -5.17 7.85 7.62
N THR A 39 -4.98 6.54 7.52
CA THR A 39 -4.40 5.92 6.32
C THR A 39 -5.40 5.94 5.18
N THR A 40 -6.68 5.61 5.43
CA THR A 40 -7.74 5.74 4.42
C THR A 40 -7.89 7.19 3.94
N TYR A 41 -7.78 8.17 4.85
CA TYR A 41 -7.73 9.59 4.49
C TYR A 41 -6.56 9.89 3.54
N ARG A 42 -5.35 9.44 3.90
CA ARG A 42 -4.14 9.68 3.09
C ARG A 42 -4.23 9.02 1.72
N LEU A 43 -4.80 7.81 1.62
CA LEU A 43 -5.12 7.17 0.34
C LEU A 43 -6.06 8.03 -0.51
N SER A 44 -7.13 8.56 0.11
CA SER A 44 -8.09 9.44 -0.57
C SER A 44 -7.42 10.69 -1.14
N ARG A 45 -6.52 11.32 -0.37
CA ARG A 45 -5.79 12.52 -0.80
C ARG A 45 -4.74 12.21 -1.87
N SER A 46 -3.99 11.12 -1.69
CA SER A 46 -3.02 10.63 -2.67
C SER A 46 -3.69 10.41 -4.02
N PHE A 47 -4.90 9.87 -4.00
CA PHE A 47 -5.71 9.64 -5.19
C PHE A 47 -6.23 10.94 -5.83
N ALA A 48 -6.77 11.87 -5.03
CA ALA A 48 -7.30 13.15 -5.52
C ALA A 48 -6.22 14.01 -6.21
N ALA A 49 -4.96 13.89 -5.82
CA ALA A 49 -3.84 14.56 -6.48
C ALA A 49 -3.59 14.06 -7.93
N GLN A 50 -4.21 12.95 -8.34
CA GLN A 50 -3.92 12.23 -9.58
C GLN A 50 -5.12 12.13 -10.53
N GLU A 51 -6.14 12.99 -10.39
CA GLU A 51 -7.38 12.93 -11.18
C GLU A 51 -7.15 12.93 -12.71
N SER A 52 -6.15 13.67 -13.18
CA SER A 52 -5.80 13.75 -14.61
C SER A 52 -4.85 12.66 -15.11
N VAL A 53 -4.38 11.76 -14.22
CA VAL A 53 -3.46 10.68 -14.57
C VAL A 53 -4.25 9.51 -15.16
N ALA A 54 -3.78 8.97 -16.28
CA ALA A 54 -4.46 7.87 -16.96
C ALA A 54 -4.46 6.59 -16.12
N VAL A 55 -3.33 6.30 -15.47
CA VAL A 55 -3.15 5.16 -14.56
C VAL A 55 -2.66 5.68 -13.19
N PRO A 56 -3.57 6.01 -12.27
CA PRO A 56 -3.22 6.50 -10.94
C PRO A 56 -2.73 5.37 -10.03
N ALA A 57 -1.92 5.71 -9.04
CA ALA A 57 -1.45 4.80 -8.01
C ALA A 57 -1.70 5.42 -6.62
N ALA A 58 -2.57 4.82 -5.82
CA ALA A 58 -2.84 5.28 -4.45
C ALA A 58 -1.76 4.76 -3.48
N GLY A 59 -1.45 5.51 -2.44
CA GLY A 59 -0.46 5.08 -1.45
C GLY A 59 0.87 5.83 -1.59
N GLY A 60 1.93 5.19 -1.13
CA GLY A 60 3.23 5.78 -0.88
C GLY A 60 3.86 5.19 0.39
N MET A 61 4.99 5.76 0.81
CA MET A 61 5.74 5.38 2.01
C MET A 61 4.88 5.45 3.28
N PHE A 62 3.93 6.38 3.37
CA PHE A 62 3.01 6.47 4.51
C PHE A 62 2.18 5.20 4.73
N TYR A 63 2.03 4.35 3.71
CA TYR A 63 1.27 3.10 3.80
C TYR A 63 2.07 1.98 4.50
N GLY A 64 3.34 2.22 4.84
CA GLY A 64 4.19 1.27 5.54
C GLY A 64 3.61 0.80 6.88
N GLU A 65 3.03 1.70 7.68
CA GLU A 65 2.40 1.29 8.96
C GLU A 65 1.26 0.29 8.75
N ARG A 66 0.46 0.47 7.69
CA ARG A 66 -0.63 -0.46 7.33
C ARG A 66 -0.09 -1.81 6.90
N LEU A 67 0.98 -1.83 6.10
CA LEU A 67 1.63 -3.06 5.64
C LEU A 67 2.31 -3.81 6.78
N SER A 68 3.11 -3.13 7.59
CA SER A 68 3.77 -3.73 8.75
C SER A 68 2.75 -4.29 9.75
N GLY A 69 1.66 -3.56 9.98
CA GLY A 69 0.57 -4.01 10.85
C GLY A 69 -0.21 -5.22 10.33
N ALA A 70 -0.04 -5.61 9.06
CA ALA A 70 -0.63 -6.81 8.50
C ALA A 70 0.18 -8.07 8.79
N PHE A 71 1.44 -7.96 9.21
CA PHE A 71 2.22 -9.12 9.63
C PHE A 71 1.89 -9.48 11.08
N THR A 72 1.54 -10.74 11.32
CA THR A 72 1.25 -11.28 12.66
C THR A 72 2.50 -11.88 13.30
N GLY A 73 2.49 -12.06 14.61
CA GLY A 73 3.68 -12.49 15.37
C GLY A 73 4.70 -11.37 15.61
N MET A 74 4.31 -10.12 15.31
CA MET A 74 5.17 -8.94 15.39
C MET A 74 4.91 -8.13 16.67
N VAL A 75 5.98 -7.65 17.30
CA VAL A 75 5.95 -6.63 18.35
C VAL A 75 6.93 -5.53 17.98
N ASP A 76 6.44 -4.29 17.80
CA ASP A 76 7.26 -3.12 17.42
C ASP A 76 8.19 -3.37 16.21
N GLY A 77 7.68 -4.09 15.20
CA GLY A 77 8.41 -4.45 13.99
C GLY A 77 9.42 -5.58 14.15
N VAL A 78 9.38 -6.32 15.27
CA VAL A 78 10.21 -7.50 15.53
C VAL A 78 9.35 -8.75 15.53
N LEU A 79 9.73 -9.76 14.74
CA LEU A 79 9.11 -11.08 14.76
C LEU A 79 9.54 -11.83 16.02
N VAL A 80 8.58 -12.18 16.87
CA VAL A 80 8.81 -12.84 18.18
C VAL A 80 7.99 -14.13 18.35
N ASP A 81 7.14 -14.46 17.38
CA ASP A 81 6.26 -15.62 17.38
C ASP A 81 6.03 -16.09 15.93
N GLU A 82 5.23 -17.13 15.73
CA GLU A 82 4.93 -17.71 14.41
C GLU A 82 4.48 -16.63 13.40
N PRO A 83 5.20 -16.48 12.27
CA PRO A 83 4.89 -15.47 11.27
C PRO A 83 3.60 -15.79 10.53
N GLY A 84 2.80 -14.77 10.29
CA GLY A 84 1.59 -14.87 9.49
C GLY A 84 1.16 -13.52 8.93
N ILE A 85 -0.01 -13.47 8.30
CA ILE A 85 -0.58 -12.22 7.79
C ILE A 85 -2.08 -12.10 8.12
N ASP A 86 -2.53 -10.87 8.34
CA ASP A 86 -3.93 -10.47 8.33
C ASP A 86 -4.17 -9.44 7.22
N PRO A 87 -4.79 -9.82 6.09
CA PRO A 87 -4.99 -8.92 4.95
C PRO A 87 -6.20 -7.97 5.13
N SER A 88 -6.97 -8.09 6.22
CA SER A 88 -8.31 -7.49 6.33
C SER A 88 -8.35 -5.99 6.06
N ALA A 89 -7.41 -5.24 6.64
CA ALA A 89 -7.33 -3.79 6.46
C ALA A 89 -6.89 -3.40 5.04
N LEU A 90 -5.94 -4.13 4.44
CA LEU A 90 -5.49 -3.89 3.07
C LEU A 90 -6.57 -4.20 2.04
N VAL A 91 -7.36 -5.25 2.30
CA VAL A 91 -8.54 -5.61 1.49
C VAL A 91 -9.60 -4.50 1.57
N ALA A 92 -9.84 -3.93 2.76
CA ALA A 92 -10.75 -2.81 2.91
C ALA A 92 -10.27 -1.56 2.15
N ASP A 93 -8.98 -1.23 2.27
CA ASP A 93 -8.36 -0.10 1.57
C ASP A 93 -8.37 -0.31 0.03
N ALA A 94 -8.11 -1.53 -0.44
CA ALA A 94 -8.20 -1.90 -1.86
C ALA A 94 -9.64 -1.69 -2.39
N ARG A 95 -10.66 -2.18 -1.66
CA ARG A 95 -12.07 -1.96 -2.01
C ARG A 95 -12.42 -0.47 -2.03
N TYR A 96 -11.95 0.28 -1.04
CA TYR A 96 -12.18 1.72 -0.95
C TYR A 96 -11.67 2.47 -2.18
N VAL A 97 -10.45 2.13 -2.64
CA VAL A 97 -9.83 2.75 -3.82
C VAL A 97 -10.50 2.28 -5.11
N VAL A 98 -10.71 0.98 -5.29
CA VAL A 98 -11.31 0.42 -6.52
C VAL A 98 -12.74 0.91 -6.75
N ALA A 99 -13.52 1.10 -5.67
CA ALA A 99 -14.86 1.67 -5.75
C ALA A 99 -14.87 3.10 -6.32
N ARG A 100 -13.79 3.87 -6.14
CA ARG A 100 -13.64 5.24 -6.64
C ARG A 100 -12.96 5.27 -8.01
N ARG A 101 -12.04 4.36 -8.26
CA ARG A 101 -11.34 4.26 -9.54
C ARG A 101 -11.03 2.81 -9.91
N LYS A 102 -11.66 2.39 -11.00
CA LYS A 102 -11.30 1.14 -11.68
C LYS A 102 -9.87 1.20 -12.20
N ASP A 103 -9.22 0.03 -12.21
CA ASP A 103 -7.86 -0.15 -12.70
C ASP A 103 -6.79 0.67 -11.94
N ALA A 104 -7.09 1.10 -10.72
CA ALA A 104 -6.13 1.78 -9.86
C ALA A 104 -4.99 0.84 -9.46
N TRP A 105 -3.80 1.42 -9.38
CA TRP A 105 -2.61 0.79 -8.82
C TRP A 105 -2.42 1.20 -7.37
N PHE A 106 -1.54 0.51 -6.67
CA PHE A 106 -1.07 0.92 -5.35
C PHE A 106 0.44 1.13 -5.35
N ALA A 107 0.88 2.23 -4.75
CA ALA A 107 2.27 2.48 -4.41
C ALA A 107 2.50 2.05 -2.96
N LEU A 108 3.47 1.18 -2.74
CA LEU A 108 3.76 0.56 -1.46
C LEU A 108 5.26 0.64 -1.18
N PRO A 109 5.71 0.87 0.07
CA PRO A 109 7.10 0.63 0.42
C PRO A 109 7.50 -0.82 0.13
N ALA A 110 8.71 -1.01 -0.38
CA ALA A 110 9.28 -2.34 -0.56
C ALA A 110 9.45 -3.08 0.79
N PRO A 111 9.45 -4.43 0.79
CA PRO A 111 9.60 -5.22 2.02
C PRO A 111 10.75 -4.78 2.93
N HIS A 112 11.97 -4.58 2.40
CA HIS A 112 13.13 -4.13 3.17
C HIS A 112 12.91 -2.74 3.81
N ALA A 113 12.16 -1.86 3.14
CA ALA A 113 11.88 -0.52 3.62
C ALA A 113 10.89 -0.49 4.80
N LEU A 114 10.25 -1.62 5.14
CA LEU A 114 9.40 -1.75 6.31
C LEU A 114 10.20 -1.85 7.62
N GLY A 115 11.51 -2.13 7.55
CA GLY A 115 12.40 -2.21 8.73
C GLY A 115 12.03 -3.32 9.70
N LEU A 116 11.41 -4.40 9.21
CA LEU A 116 11.07 -5.58 10.01
C LEU A 116 12.35 -6.32 10.42
N ARG A 117 12.36 -6.86 11.64
CA ARG A 117 13.51 -7.53 12.25
C ARG A 117 13.11 -8.89 12.78
N ASP A 118 14.08 -9.78 12.90
CA ASP A 118 13.88 -11.13 13.38
C ASP A 118 14.41 -11.33 14.81
N ALA A 119 13.64 -12.06 15.62
CA ALA A 119 14.03 -12.61 16.92
C ALA A 119 13.37 -13.98 17.19
N TYR A 120 12.84 -14.64 16.15
CA TYR A 120 12.12 -15.91 16.24
C TYR A 120 12.71 -16.99 15.32
N ILE A 121 13.00 -16.64 14.06
CA ILE A 121 13.53 -17.60 13.07
C ILE A 121 15.04 -17.82 13.28
N GLU A 122 15.75 -16.76 13.64
CA GLU A 122 17.21 -16.69 13.84
C GLU A 122 18.03 -17.06 12.58
N ASP A 123 17.41 -16.96 11.40
CA ASP A 123 18.04 -17.12 10.09
C ASP A 123 17.59 -15.99 9.16
N GLU A 124 18.55 -15.19 8.69
CA GLU A 124 18.29 -13.98 7.91
C GLU A 124 17.67 -14.28 6.54
N GLU A 125 18.10 -15.35 5.87
CA GLU A 125 17.60 -15.72 4.54
C GLU A 125 16.19 -16.30 4.64
N GLU A 126 15.95 -17.16 5.63
CA GLU A 126 14.61 -17.70 5.91
C GLU A 126 13.64 -16.58 6.31
N PHE A 127 14.05 -15.67 7.20
CA PHE A 127 13.25 -14.52 7.58
C PHE A 127 12.89 -13.62 6.38
N ALA A 128 13.88 -13.26 5.56
CA ALA A 128 13.64 -12.48 4.35
C ALA A 128 12.64 -13.18 3.41
N GLY A 129 12.80 -14.49 3.22
CA GLY A 129 11.89 -15.32 2.43
C GLY A 129 10.45 -15.31 2.96
N VAL A 130 10.28 -15.41 4.29
CA VAL A 130 8.97 -15.33 4.95
C VAL A 130 8.30 -13.97 4.75
N ILE A 131 9.04 -12.87 4.93
CA ILE A 131 8.50 -11.52 4.75
C ILE A 131 8.09 -11.29 3.29
N VAL A 132 8.95 -11.63 2.34
CA VAL A 132 8.66 -11.51 0.90
C VAL A 132 7.44 -12.34 0.51
N ALA A 133 7.34 -13.58 0.98
CA ALA A 133 6.19 -14.45 0.69
C ALA A 133 4.88 -13.90 1.28
N GLY A 134 4.92 -13.41 2.52
CA GLY A 134 3.79 -12.74 3.16
C GLY A 134 3.35 -11.49 2.40
N TYR A 135 4.31 -10.67 1.98
CA TYR A 135 4.06 -9.46 1.19
C TYR A 135 3.42 -9.79 -0.17
N ALA A 136 3.94 -10.77 -0.89
CA ALA A 136 3.37 -11.21 -2.17
C ALA A 136 1.93 -11.70 -2.02
N ARG A 137 1.63 -12.39 -0.91
CA ARG A 137 0.27 -12.81 -0.57
C ARG A 137 -0.63 -11.61 -0.27
N LEU A 138 -0.19 -10.62 0.51
CA LEU A 138 -0.93 -9.37 0.74
C LEU A 138 -1.25 -8.64 -0.58
N ALA A 139 -0.25 -8.50 -1.46
CA ALA A 139 -0.44 -7.90 -2.78
C ALA A 139 -1.45 -8.68 -3.63
N ARG A 140 -1.47 -10.02 -3.54
CA ARG A 140 -2.47 -10.85 -4.20
C ARG A 140 -3.89 -10.59 -3.66
N GLU A 141 -4.07 -10.54 -2.34
CA GLU A 141 -5.38 -10.26 -1.73
C GLU A 141 -5.95 -8.91 -2.21
N MET A 142 -5.10 -7.89 -2.38
CA MET A 142 -5.49 -6.59 -2.95
C MET A 142 -5.89 -6.70 -4.43
N ARG A 143 -5.14 -7.47 -5.24
CA ARG A 143 -5.50 -7.74 -6.65
C ARG A 143 -6.84 -8.45 -6.78
N ASP A 144 -7.13 -9.37 -5.87
CA ASP A 144 -8.41 -10.09 -5.85
C ASP A 144 -9.60 -9.14 -5.56
N GLN A 145 -9.35 -7.95 -5.00
CA GLN A 145 -10.34 -6.87 -4.88
C GLN A 145 -10.42 -5.93 -6.10
N GLY A 146 -9.61 -6.16 -7.14
CA GLY A 146 -9.61 -5.39 -8.39
C GLY A 146 -8.50 -4.34 -8.51
N VAL A 147 -7.52 -4.32 -7.60
CA VAL A 147 -6.29 -3.53 -7.80
C VAL A 147 -5.54 -4.05 -9.01
N ARG A 148 -5.14 -3.16 -9.93
CA ARG A 148 -4.52 -3.57 -11.20
C ARG A 148 -3.08 -4.03 -11.05
N GLY A 149 -2.38 -3.51 -10.05
CA GLY A 149 -1.01 -3.88 -9.72
C GLY A 149 -0.40 -2.96 -8.69
N HIS A 150 0.87 -3.21 -8.39
CA HIS A 150 1.62 -2.51 -7.35
C HIS A 150 2.88 -1.84 -7.93
N VAL A 151 3.29 -0.75 -7.30
CA VAL A 151 4.56 -0.07 -7.49
C VAL A 151 5.29 -0.14 -6.16
N LEU A 152 6.49 -0.73 -6.15
CA LEU A 152 7.33 -0.77 -4.96
C LEU A 152 8.19 0.50 -4.91
N VAL A 153 8.10 1.22 -3.80
CA VAL A 153 8.90 2.40 -3.49
C VAL A 153 10.08 1.94 -2.63
N ALA A 154 11.28 2.12 -3.17
CA ALA A 154 12.52 1.67 -2.55
C ALA A 154 13.69 2.59 -2.92
N ASP A 155 14.74 2.56 -2.12
CA ASP A 155 16.04 3.15 -2.45
C ASP A 155 16.90 2.23 -3.32
N GLN A 156 16.67 0.91 -3.25
CA GLN A 156 17.34 -0.11 -4.04
C GLN A 156 16.36 -1.15 -4.59
N ALA A 157 16.72 -1.76 -5.72
CA ALA A 157 15.97 -2.89 -6.28
C ALA A 157 16.57 -4.19 -5.76
N ASP A 158 15.86 -4.87 -4.87
CA ASP A 158 16.23 -6.21 -4.40
C ASP A 158 15.54 -7.27 -5.28
N GLU A 159 16.32 -8.19 -5.87
CA GLU A 159 15.80 -9.24 -6.73
C GLU A 159 14.85 -10.19 -6.01
N ALA A 160 15.00 -10.39 -4.69
CA ALA A 160 14.11 -11.23 -3.90
C ALA A 160 12.69 -10.65 -3.81
N GLU A 161 12.55 -9.33 -3.90
CA GLU A 161 11.27 -8.62 -3.75
C GLU A 161 10.50 -8.44 -5.06
N LEU A 162 11.18 -8.66 -6.18
CA LEU A 162 10.57 -8.56 -7.50
C LEU A 162 9.68 -9.78 -7.76
N GLU A 163 8.39 -9.53 -8.02
CA GLU A 163 7.47 -10.58 -8.48
C GLU A 163 8.00 -11.20 -9.78
N ARG A 164 8.11 -12.54 -9.80
CA ARG A 164 8.47 -13.34 -10.98
C ARG A 164 7.23 -13.82 -11.74
#